data_AF-A0A328BNZ4-F1
#
_entry.id   AF-A0A328BNZ4-F1
#
_cell.length_a   1.000
_cell.length_b   1.000
_cell.length_c   1.000
_cell.angle_alpha   90.00
_cell.angle_beta   90.00
_cell.angle_gamma   90.00
#
_symmetry.space_group_name_H-M   'P 1'
#
loop_
_entity.id
_entity.type
_entity.pdbx_description
1 polymer ?
#
loop_
_entity_poly.entity_id
_entity_poly.type
_entity_poly.pdbx_seq_one_letter_code
_entity_poly.pdbx_strand_id
1 'polypeptide(L)'
;MTQDTTNGADPRRRIDLLWGAAEPGRRGPKPRYSVDEVVAAAISVADAEGLSAISVRRIAVELGVSPMSIYTYVPSKAELVDLMLDRVLGEVRDVEAECSGWRECLTAIACERWALAERHPWTLDLAMHRPPLGPNLVRRHEAALRILDGTGLDELTKDLVIDVLHQFLLGALKEARDAREAERVSGLTDEQWFAEAEPAIKARLDPERFPFVLRLGEAWRTADKAVFADPMWRFRFGLGVVLDGIEALIDARRAAA
;
A
#
# COMPACT_ATOMS: atom_id res chain seq x y z
N MET A 1 13.76 15.61 -10.12
CA MET A 1 12.78 14.52 -10.13
C MET A 1 12.71 13.95 -11.54
N THR A 2 13.57 12.98 -11.84
CA THR A 2 13.53 12.28 -13.13
C THR A 2 12.44 11.23 -13.03
N GLN A 3 11.32 11.44 -13.72
CA GLN A 3 10.34 10.39 -13.96
C GLN A 3 11.04 9.34 -14.82
N ASP A 4 11.45 8.23 -14.21
CA ASP A 4 12.09 7.12 -14.89
C ASP A 4 10.99 6.32 -15.63
N THR A 5 10.52 6.85 -16.75
CA THR A 5 9.56 6.17 -17.64
C THR A 5 10.27 5.05 -18.38
N THR A 6 10.47 3.88 -17.76
CA THR A 6 10.86 2.65 -18.46
C THR A 6 9.63 2.00 -19.10
N ASN A 7 9.03 2.70 -20.08
CA ASN A 7 7.81 2.35 -20.79
C ASN A 7 8.06 1.40 -21.99
N GLY A 8 9.00 0.45 -21.88
CA GLY A 8 9.54 -0.28 -23.04
C GLY A 8 9.62 -1.81 -22.94
N ALA A 9 9.18 -2.42 -21.85
CA ALA A 9 9.14 -3.89 -21.75
C ALA A 9 7.79 -4.42 -22.26
N ASP A 10 7.82 -5.48 -23.07
CA ASP A 10 6.63 -6.21 -23.52
C ASP A 10 5.81 -6.67 -22.30
N PRO A 11 4.54 -6.21 -22.15
CA PRO A 11 3.68 -6.62 -21.05
C PRO A 11 3.56 -8.14 -20.90
N ARG A 12 3.61 -8.89 -22.00
CA ARG A 12 3.54 -10.36 -21.96
C ARG A 12 4.76 -10.95 -21.29
N ARG A 13 5.95 -10.50 -21.68
CA ARG A 13 7.21 -10.97 -21.08
C ARG A 13 7.28 -10.70 -19.58
N ARG A 14 6.75 -9.55 -19.14
CA ARG A 14 6.64 -9.24 -17.70
C ARG A 14 5.70 -10.18 -16.96
N ILE A 15 4.55 -10.48 -17.56
CA ILE A 15 3.60 -11.46 -17.02
C ILE A 15 4.27 -12.84 -16.97
N ASP A 16 4.88 -13.30 -18.05
CA ASP A 16 5.57 -14.61 -18.08
C ASP A 16 6.62 -14.73 -16.95
N LEU A 17 7.39 -13.66 -16.70
CA LEU A 17 8.36 -13.61 -15.61
C LEU A 17 7.70 -13.71 -14.21
N LEU A 18 6.62 -12.94 -13.97
CA LEU A 18 5.89 -12.94 -12.69
C LEU A 18 5.22 -14.29 -12.40
N TRP A 19 4.72 -14.95 -13.45
CA TRP A 19 4.02 -16.23 -13.33
C TRP A 19 4.95 -17.44 -13.36
N GLY A 20 6.27 -17.21 -13.41
CA GLY A 20 7.25 -18.28 -13.44
C GLY A 20 7.13 -19.18 -14.67
N ALA A 21 6.60 -18.66 -15.79
CA ALA A 21 6.61 -19.36 -17.07
C ALA A 21 8.07 -19.46 -17.52
N ALA A 22 8.70 -20.56 -17.12
CA ALA A 22 10.13 -20.78 -17.27
C ALA A 22 10.57 -20.57 -18.73
N GLU A 23 11.66 -19.82 -18.93
CA GLU A 23 12.45 -20.04 -20.14
C GLU A 23 12.89 -21.52 -20.16
N PRO A 24 12.77 -22.22 -21.30
CA PRO A 24 13.17 -23.61 -21.44
C PRO A 24 14.58 -23.83 -20.86
N GLY A 25 14.73 -24.88 -20.03
CA GLY A 25 15.91 -25.17 -19.23
C GLY A 25 17.23 -24.78 -19.89
N ARG A 26 17.86 -23.72 -19.38
CA ARG A 26 19.16 -23.25 -19.83
C ARG A 26 20.21 -24.35 -19.61
N ARG A 27 20.83 -24.85 -20.68
CA ARG A 27 22.02 -25.70 -20.60
C ARG A 27 23.18 -24.87 -20.05
N GLY A 28 23.63 -25.16 -18.82
CA GLY A 28 24.76 -24.50 -18.18
C GLY A 28 24.96 -24.96 -16.73
N PRO A 29 26.03 -24.50 -16.05
CA PRO A 29 26.25 -24.73 -14.63
C PRO A 29 25.05 -24.24 -13.80
N LYS A 30 24.76 -24.90 -12.67
CA LYS A 30 23.68 -24.47 -11.76
C LYS A 30 23.88 -22.99 -11.39
N PRO A 31 22.85 -22.13 -11.56
CA PRO A 31 22.94 -20.74 -11.12
C PRO A 31 23.21 -20.68 -9.61
N ARG A 32 24.04 -19.73 -9.18
CA ARG A 32 24.41 -19.55 -7.76
C ARG A 32 23.23 -19.07 -6.90
N TYR A 33 22.29 -18.36 -7.51
CA TYR A 33 21.07 -17.86 -6.86
C TYR A 33 19.85 -18.18 -7.73
N SER A 34 18.67 -18.12 -7.15
CA SER A 34 17.37 -18.15 -7.80
C SER A 34 16.82 -16.74 -7.99
N VAL A 35 15.78 -16.58 -8.81
CA VAL A 35 15.05 -15.30 -8.92
C VAL A 35 14.51 -14.90 -7.55
N ASP A 36 13.95 -15.85 -6.79
CA ASP A 36 13.40 -15.60 -5.46
C ASP A 36 14.46 -15.09 -4.46
N GLU A 37 15.68 -15.63 -4.48
CA GLU A 37 16.77 -15.14 -3.64
C GLU A 37 17.23 -13.72 -4.03
N VAL A 38 17.26 -13.41 -5.33
CA VAL A 38 17.57 -12.05 -5.81
C VAL A 38 16.48 -11.06 -5.40
N VAL A 39 15.20 -11.46 -5.50
CA VAL A 39 14.06 -10.65 -5.09
C VAL A 39 14.05 -10.43 -3.57
N ALA A 40 14.32 -11.47 -2.77
CA ALA A 40 14.41 -11.37 -1.32
C ALA A 40 15.52 -10.40 -0.87
N ALA A 41 16.69 -10.47 -1.49
CA ALA A 41 17.77 -9.51 -1.24
C ALA A 41 17.37 -8.08 -1.60
N ALA A 42 16.66 -7.89 -2.72
CA ALA A 42 16.16 -6.58 -3.11
C ALA A 42 15.10 -6.02 -2.16
N ILE A 43 14.18 -6.87 -1.64
CA ILE A 43 13.22 -6.48 -0.60
C ILE A 43 13.97 -6.03 0.66
N SER A 44 14.96 -6.81 1.12
CA SER A 44 15.75 -6.43 2.31
C SER A 44 16.47 -5.09 2.16
N VAL A 45 16.99 -4.79 0.96
CA VAL A 45 17.60 -3.47 0.68
C VAL A 45 16.54 -2.38 0.67
N ALA A 46 15.37 -2.62 0.07
CA ALA A 46 14.29 -1.63 0.00
C ALA A 46 13.68 -1.33 1.37
N ASP A 47 13.56 -2.34 2.25
CA ASP A 47 13.07 -2.19 3.62
C ASP A 47 14.03 -1.33 4.47
N ALA A 48 15.34 -1.46 4.24
CA ALA A 48 16.37 -0.75 5.01
C ALA A 48 16.70 0.65 4.47
N GLU A 49 16.77 0.80 3.13
CA GLU A 49 17.30 2.00 2.47
C GLU A 49 16.27 2.70 1.58
N GLY A 50 15.08 2.14 1.44
CA GLY A 50 14.02 2.65 0.57
C GLY A 50 14.16 2.27 -0.91
N LEU A 51 13.12 2.55 -1.69
CA LEU A 51 13.03 2.17 -3.10
C LEU A 51 14.11 2.85 -3.98
N SER A 52 14.55 4.04 -3.60
CA SER A 52 15.54 4.83 -4.33
C SER A 52 16.92 4.16 -4.36
N ALA A 53 17.25 3.36 -3.34
CA ALA A 53 18.50 2.60 -3.26
C ALA A 53 18.55 1.41 -4.23
N ILE A 54 17.39 0.96 -4.73
CA ILE A 54 17.30 -0.21 -5.60
C ILE A 54 17.95 0.07 -6.95
N SER A 55 19.03 -0.67 -7.20
CA SER A 55 19.75 -0.71 -8.47
C SER A 55 20.42 -2.07 -8.64
N VAL A 56 20.61 -2.49 -9.89
CA VAL A 56 21.30 -3.76 -10.21
C VAL A 56 22.67 -3.85 -9.52
N ARG A 57 23.40 -2.72 -9.43
CA ARG A 57 24.69 -2.67 -8.73
C ARG A 57 24.56 -2.86 -7.23
N ARG A 58 23.60 -2.19 -6.57
CA ARG A 58 23.37 -2.33 -5.13
C ARG A 58 23.01 -3.77 -4.76
N ILE A 59 22.18 -4.43 -5.56
CA ILE A 59 21.80 -5.84 -5.36
C ILE A 59 22.98 -6.78 -5.63
N ALA A 60 23.79 -6.51 -6.65
CA ALA A 60 24.99 -7.29 -6.92
C ALA A 60 26.01 -7.23 -5.77
N VAL A 61 26.16 -6.06 -5.14
CA VAL A 61 26.99 -5.89 -3.94
C VAL A 61 26.41 -6.70 -2.77
N GLU A 62 25.11 -6.62 -2.53
CA GLU A 62 24.42 -7.38 -1.48
C GLU A 62 24.67 -8.89 -1.61
N LEU A 63 24.58 -9.40 -2.84
CA LEU A 63 24.72 -10.82 -3.14
C LEU A 63 26.18 -11.27 -3.39
N GLY A 64 27.15 -10.36 -3.36
CA GLY A 64 28.56 -10.66 -3.62
C GLY A 64 28.80 -11.24 -5.02
N VAL A 65 28.15 -10.69 -6.05
CA VAL A 65 28.27 -11.12 -7.45
C VAL A 65 28.51 -9.93 -8.38
N SER A 66 28.82 -10.22 -9.65
CA SER A 66 28.92 -9.17 -10.67
C SER A 66 27.54 -8.62 -11.04
N PRO A 67 27.41 -7.33 -11.39
CA PRO A 67 26.15 -6.78 -11.92
C PRO A 67 25.59 -7.54 -13.13
N MET A 68 26.46 -8.06 -14.00
CA MET A 68 26.05 -8.86 -15.16
C MET A 68 25.33 -10.16 -14.76
N SER A 69 25.67 -10.73 -13.60
CA SER A 69 25.01 -11.91 -13.07
C SER A 69 23.57 -11.63 -12.62
N ILE A 70 23.21 -10.39 -12.30
CA ILE A 70 21.83 -10.07 -11.89
C ILE A 70 20.89 -10.05 -13.10
N TYR A 71 21.38 -9.56 -14.25
CA TYR A 71 20.61 -9.51 -15.50
C TYR A 71 20.23 -10.89 -16.05
N THR A 72 20.84 -11.98 -15.57
CA THR A 72 20.41 -13.33 -15.94
C THR A 72 19.14 -13.77 -15.21
N TYR A 73 18.77 -13.10 -14.12
CA TYR A 73 17.58 -13.38 -13.31
C TYR A 73 16.47 -12.35 -13.56
N VAL A 74 16.83 -11.07 -13.61
CA VAL A 74 15.88 -9.96 -13.78
C VAL A 74 16.36 -9.02 -14.90
N PRO A 75 15.59 -8.80 -15.97
CA PRO A 75 16.08 -8.06 -17.13
C PRO A 75 16.23 -6.55 -16.87
N SER A 76 15.48 -6.00 -15.90
CA SER A 76 15.49 -4.57 -15.59
C SER A 76 15.14 -4.29 -14.13
N LYS A 77 15.41 -3.05 -13.68
CA LYS A 77 14.95 -2.56 -12.37
C LYS A 77 13.43 -2.60 -12.25
N ALA A 78 12.70 -2.27 -13.32
CA ALA A 78 11.24 -2.26 -13.30
C ALA A 78 10.67 -3.67 -13.06
N GLU A 79 11.18 -4.69 -13.75
CA GLU A 79 10.77 -6.08 -13.53
C GLU A 79 11.17 -6.59 -12.15
N LEU A 80 12.33 -6.18 -11.63
CA LEU A 80 12.71 -6.49 -10.26
C LEU A 80 11.71 -5.90 -9.26
N VAL A 81 11.32 -4.64 -9.43
CA VAL A 81 10.32 -3.98 -8.56
C VAL A 81 8.95 -4.65 -8.67
N ASP A 82 8.55 -5.04 -9.89
CA ASP A 82 7.30 -5.78 -10.13
C ASP A 82 7.30 -7.13 -9.37
N LEU A 83 8.42 -7.88 -9.43
CA LEU A 83 8.62 -9.13 -8.68
C LEU A 83 8.64 -8.91 -7.16
N MET A 84 9.32 -7.86 -6.68
CA MET A 84 9.34 -7.51 -5.27
C MET A 84 7.94 -7.23 -4.74
N LEU A 85 7.14 -6.44 -5.48
CA LEU A 85 5.78 -6.12 -5.09
C LEU A 85 4.90 -7.36 -5.04
N ASP A 86 4.90 -8.20 -6.08
CA ASP A 86 4.10 -9.44 -6.06
C ASP A 86 4.54 -10.37 -4.92
N ARG A 87 5.85 -10.46 -4.65
CA ARG A 87 6.38 -11.30 -3.57
C ARG A 87 5.91 -10.86 -2.18
N VAL A 88 5.89 -9.56 -1.88
CA VAL A 88 5.40 -9.05 -0.58
C VAL A 88 3.88 -9.14 -0.46
N LEU A 89 3.13 -9.00 -1.56
CA LEU A 89 1.69 -9.28 -1.57
C LEU A 89 1.38 -10.74 -1.20
N GLY A 90 2.33 -11.65 -1.43
CA GLY A 90 2.27 -13.04 -0.97
C GLY A 90 2.30 -13.20 0.55
N GLU A 91 2.83 -12.24 1.31
CA GLU A 91 3.00 -12.32 2.77
C GLU A 91 1.76 -11.92 3.58
N VAL A 92 0.80 -11.26 2.93
CA VAL A 92 -0.49 -10.91 3.54
C VAL A 92 -1.19 -12.19 4.02
N ARG A 93 -1.78 -12.18 5.20
CA ARG A 93 -2.51 -13.35 5.68
C ARG A 93 -3.82 -13.52 4.91
N ASP A 94 -4.19 -14.78 4.63
CA ASP A 94 -5.54 -15.10 4.15
C ASP A 94 -6.47 -15.08 5.37
N VAL A 95 -7.45 -14.18 5.38
CA VAL A 95 -8.32 -13.87 6.54
C VAL A 95 -9.79 -14.21 6.28
N GLU A 96 -10.11 -14.62 5.06
CA GLU A 96 -11.48 -14.78 4.56
C GLU A 96 -12.24 -15.87 5.32
N ALA A 97 -11.54 -16.95 5.70
CA ALA A 97 -12.13 -18.08 6.43
C ALA A 97 -12.46 -17.76 7.91
N GLU A 98 -11.90 -16.67 8.45
CA GLU A 98 -12.05 -16.28 9.86
C GLU A 98 -13.17 -15.27 10.09
N CYS A 99 -13.82 -14.81 9.01
CA CYS A 99 -14.76 -13.70 9.05
C CYS A 99 -16.21 -14.15 8.83
N SER A 100 -17.16 -13.46 9.45
CA SER A 100 -18.60 -13.78 9.42
C SER A 100 -19.39 -13.10 8.30
N GLY A 101 -18.79 -12.15 7.59
CA GLY A 101 -19.43 -11.45 6.48
C GLY A 101 -18.53 -10.43 5.79
N TRP A 102 -19.01 -9.86 4.68
CA TRP A 102 -18.22 -9.01 3.80
C TRP A 102 -17.54 -7.84 4.52
N ARG A 103 -18.24 -7.20 5.45
CA ARG A 103 -17.75 -6.04 6.21
C ARG A 103 -16.54 -6.41 7.09
N GLU A 104 -16.62 -7.53 7.79
CA GLU A 104 -15.52 -8.03 8.63
C GLU A 104 -14.33 -8.47 7.77
N CYS A 105 -14.59 -9.18 6.67
CA CYS A 105 -13.55 -9.59 5.72
C CYS A 105 -12.77 -8.40 5.14
N LEU A 106 -13.48 -7.39 4.62
CA LEU A 106 -12.83 -6.21 4.03
C LEU A 106 -12.08 -5.39 5.09
N THR A 107 -12.58 -5.36 6.33
CA THR A 107 -11.87 -4.76 7.46
C THR A 107 -10.54 -5.48 7.71
N ALA A 108 -10.58 -6.81 7.80
CA ALA A 108 -9.40 -7.63 8.05
C ALA A 108 -8.37 -7.49 6.91
N ILE A 109 -8.80 -7.53 5.64
CA ILE A 109 -7.92 -7.30 4.49
C ILE A 109 -7.28 -5.92 4.54
N ALA A 110 -8.05 -4.87 4.87
CA ALA A 110 -7.52 -3.51 4.94
C ALA A 110 -6.48 -3.37 6.06
N CYS A 111 -6.70 -4.00 7.22
CA CYS A 111 -5.73 -4.06 8.30
C CYS A 111 -4.46 -4.85 7.93
N GLU A 112 -4.58 -5.97 7.25
CA GLU A 112 -3.41 -6.73 6.78
C GLU A 112 -2.59 -5.94 5.73
N ARG A 113 -3.26 -5.22 4.83
CA ARG A 113 -2.58 -4.34 3.87
C ARG A 113 -1.92 -3.15 4.56
N TRP A 114 -2.51 -2.61 5.62
CA TRP A 114 -1.84 -1.61 6.47
C TRP A 114 -0.55 -2.19 7.07
N ALA A 115 -0.64 -3.36 7.70
CA ALA A 115 0.51 -4.02 8.30
C ALA A 115 1.60 -4.35 7.27
N LEU A 116 1.21 -4.72 6.04
CA LEU A 116 2.16 -4.92 4.94
C LEU A 116 2.92 -3.63 4.61
N ALA A 117 2.22 -2.50 4.50
CA ALA A 117 2.84 -1.21 4.19
C ALA A 117 3.73 -0.69 5.33
N GLU A 118 3.43 -1.06 6.59
CA GLU A 118 4.34 -0.80 7.71
C GLU A 118 5.60 -1.64 7.66
N ARG A 119 5.50 -2.92 7.24
CA ARG A 119 6.68 -3.78 7.03
C ARG A 119 7.50 -3.37 5.81
N HIS A 120 6.85 -2.91 4.76
CA HIS A 120 7.47 -2.55 3.47
C HIS A 120 7.06 -1.13 3.03
N PRO A 121 7.58 -0.07 3.66
CA PRO A 121 7.17 1.32 3.38
C PRO A 121 7.40 1.78 1.94
N TRP A 122 8.36 1.17 1.24
CA TRP A 122 8.70 1.46 -0.16
C TRP A 122 7.57 1.13 -1.14
N THR A 123 6.59 0.31 -0.74
CA THR A 123 5.41 0.01 -1.58
C THR A 123 4.55 1.25 -1.86
N LEU A 124 4.59 2.25 -0.97
CA LEU A 124 3.85 3.51 -1.10
C LEU A 124 4.42 4.46 -2.16
N ASP A 125 5.66 4.23 -2.61
CA ASP A 125 6.32 5.02 -3.64
C ASP A 125 6.05 4.51 -5.06
N LEU A 126 5.35 3.38 -5.19
CA LEU A 126 5.05 2.76 -6.47
C LEU A 126 3.86 3.44 -7.16
N ALA A 127 4.04 3.76 -8.43
CA ALA A 127 2.97 4.26 -9.28
C ALA A 127 2.06 3.09 -9.75
N MET A 128 1.02 2.80 -8.98
CA MET A 128 0.12 1.64 -9.19
C MET A 128 -0.87 1.79 -10.36
N HIS A 129 -0.69 2.74 -11.29
CA HIS A 129 -1.61 2.92 -12.42
C HIS A 129 -1.58 1.75 -13.42
N ARG A 130 -0.49 0.96 -13.42
CA ARG A 130 -0.36 -0.30 -14.17
C ARG A 130 0.32 -1.30 -13.25
N PRO A 131 -0.42 -1.93 -12.34
CA PRO A 131 0.18 -2.82 -11.36
C PRO A 131 0.72 -4.08 -12.07
N PRO A 132 1.78 -4.71 -11.53
CA PRO A 132 2.27 -5.97 -12.05
C PRO A 132 1.20 -7.03 -11.86
N LEU A 133 0.64 -7.56 -12.96
CA LEU A 133 -0.37 -8.62 -12.93
C LEU A 133 0.29 -9.96 -12.58
N GLY A 134 0.89 -10.06 -11.41
CA GLY A 134 1.51 -11.27 -10.88
C GLY A 134 0.52 -12.17 -10.13
N PRO A 135 0.93 -13.41 -9.81
CA PRO A 135 0.05 -14.41 -9.21
C PRO A 135 -0.47 -14.00 -7.83
N ASN A 136 0.34 -13.33 -7.00
CA ASN A 136 -0.12 -12.89 -5.69
C ASN A 136 -1.09 -11.71 -5.80
N LEU A 137 -0.80 -10.72 -6.66
CA LEU A 137 -1.75 -9.63 -6.88
C LEU A 137 -3.11 -10.15 -7.34
N VAL A 138 -3.12 -11.03 -8.35
CA VAL A 138 -4.35 -11.63 -8.88
C VAL A 138 -5.07 -12.44 -7.81
N ARG A 139 -4.35 -13.26 -7.03
CA ARG A 139 -4.94 -14.03 -5.91
C ARG A 139 -5.60 -13.12 -4.87
N ARG A 140 -4.98 -11.99 -4.53
CA ARG A 140 -5.55 -11.01 -3.58
C ARG A 140 -6.79 -10.33 -4.12
N HIS A 141 -6.80 -10.00 -5.42
CA HIS A 141 -7.95 -9.37 -6.06
C HIS A 141 -9.14 -10.33 -6.14
N GLU A 142 -8.87 -11.57 -6.56
CA GLU A 142 -9.82 -12.68 -6.61
C GLU A 142 -10.43 -12.97 -5.23
N ALA A 143 -9.62 -12.92 -4.16
CA ALA A 143 -10.14 -13.03 -2.80
C ALA A 143 -11.09 -11.89 -2.39
N ALA A 144 -10.73 -10.64 -2.72
CA ALA A 144 -11.57 -9.49 -2.44
C ALA A 144 -12.90 -9.52 -3.22
N LEU A 145 -12.87 -9.98 -4.48
CA LEU A 145 -14.08 -10.18 -5.29
C LEU A 145 -15.01 -11.24 -4.69
N ARG A 146 -14.44 -12.36 -4.22
CA ARG A 146 -15.20 -13.43 -3.57
C ARG A 146 -15.91 -12.98 -2.30
N ILE A 147 -15.29 -12.10 -1.53
CA ILE A 147 -15.91 -11.53 -0.32
C ILE A 147 -17.18 -10.74 -0.65
N LEU A 148 -17.20 -10.07 -1.80
CA LEU A 148 -18.35 -9.31 -2.29
C LEU A 148 -19.34 -10.19 -3.07
N ASP A 149 -19.08 -11.49 -3.22
CA ASP A 149 -19.99 -12.39 -3.89
C ASP A 149 -21.28 -12.57 -3.09
N GLY A 150 -22.41 -12.71 -3.77
CA GLY A 150 -23.74 -12.80 -3.14
C GLY A 150 -24.26 -11.49 -2.50
N THR A 151 -23.54 -10.36 -2.64
CA THR A 151 -24.04 -9.05 -2.19
C THR A 151 -25.13 -8.46 -3.10
N GLY A 152 -25.26 -8.96 -4.33
CA GLY A 152 -26.18 -8.43 -5.36
C GLY A 152 -25.55 -7.33 -6.24
N LEU A 153 -24.28 -6.98 -5.99
CA LEU A 153 -23.51 -6.09 -6.85
C LEU A 153 -23.08 -6.79 -8.15
N ASP A 154 -23.08 -6.07 -9.27
CA ASP A 154 -22.47 -6.52 -10.53
C ASP A 154 -20.93 -6.48 -10.47
N GLU A 155 -20.26 -7.21 -11.36
CA GLU A 155 -18.80 -7.40 -11.31
C GLU A 155 -18.00 -6.10 -11.41
N LEU A 156 -18.44 -5.14 -12.22
CA LEU A 156 -17.78 -3.83 -12.32
C LEU A 156 -17.97 -3.01 -11.05
N THR A 157 -19.15 -3.08 -10.43
CA THR A 157 -19.41 -2.42 -9.16
C THR A 157 -18.58 -3.03 -8.03
N LYS A 158 -18.40 -4.36 -7.99
CA LYS A 158 -17.49 -5.03 -7.04
C LYS A 158 -16.05 -4.54 -7.19
N ASP A 159 -15.56 -4.44 -8.43
CA ASP A 159 -14.20 -3.93 -8.72
C ASP A 159 -14.02 -2.48 -8.25
N LEU A 160 -15.01 -1.61 -8.52
CA LEU A 160 -15.00 -0.22 -8.05
C LEU A 160 -15.03 -0.10 -6.51
N VAL A 161 -15.75 -0.98 -5.82
CA VAL A 161 -15.74 -1.04 -4.34
C VAL A 161 -14.33 -1.36 -3.82
N ILE A 162 -13.65 -2.32 -4.44
CA ILE A 162 -12.28 -2.69 -4.09
C ILE A 162 -11.31 -1.52 -4.35
N ASP A 163 -11.47 -0.83 -5.49
CA ASP A 163 -10.65 0.35 -5.83
C ASP A 163 -10.85 1.49 -4.82
N VAL A 164 -12.08 1.82 -4.46
CA VAL A 164 -12.37 2.86 -3.44
C VAL A 164 -11.72 2.54 -2.09
N LEU A 165 -11.81 1.28 -1.65
CA LEU A 165 -11.15 0.85 -0.42
C LEU A 165 -9.62 0.95 -0.53
N HIS A 166 -9.06 0.57 -1.67
CA HIS A 166 -7.62 0.68 -1.92
C HIS A 166 -7.14 2.14 -1.91
N GLN A 167 -7.87 3.05 -2.57
CA GLN A 167 -7.56 4.48 -2.62
C GLN A 167 -7.65 5.12 -1.24
N PHE A 168 -8.69 4.80 -0.46
CA PHE A 168 -8.81 5.25 0.93
C PHE A 168 -7.61 4.79 1.77
N LEU A 169 -7.28 3.49 1.72
CA LEU A 169 -6.15 2.92 2.44
C LEU A 169 -4.82 3.60 2.06
N LEU A 170 -4.58 3.82 0.77
CA LEU A 170 -3.37 4.51 0.30
C LEU A 170 -3.27 5.94 0.83
N GLY A 171 -4.40 6.65 0.90
CA GLY A 171 -4.46 7.99 1.48
C GLY A 171 -4.08 7.97 2.96
N ALA A 172 -4.68 7.07 3.74
CA ALA A 172 -4.42 6.93 5.17
C ALA A 172 -2.97 6.52 5.47
N LEU A 173 -2.40 5.61 4.67
CA LEU A 173 -0.99 5.20 4.80
C LEU A 173 -0.01 6.32 4.47
N LYS A 174 -0.31 7.12 3.45
CA LYS A 174 0.51 8.29 3.10
C LYS A 174 0.46 9.35 4.20
N GLU A 175 -0.72 9.64 4.75
CA GLU A 175 -0.85 10.55 5.90
C GLU A 175 -0.01 10.06 7.09
N ALA A 176 -0.10 8.77 7.43
CA ALA A 176 0.68 8.17 8.51
C ALA A 176 2.19 8.26 8.28
N ARG A 177 2.65 8.04 7.04
CA ARG A 177 4.06 8.18 6.67
C ARG A 177 4.53 9.63 6.75
N ASP A 178 3.73 10.55 6.22
CA ASP A 178 4.08 11.97 6.16
C ASP A 178 4.13 12.57 7.58
N ALA A 179 3.24 12.15 8.49
CA ALA A 179 3.30 12.52 9.91
C ALA A 179 4.59 12.03 10.58
N ARG A 180 4.98 10.77 10.37
CA ARG A 180 6.24 10.22 10.91
C ARG A 180 7.47 10.95 10.35
N GLU A 181 7.46 11.30 9.07
CA GLU A 181 8.55 12.04 8.44
C GLU A 181 8.62 13.49 8.96
N ALA A 182 7.47 14.15 9.13
CA ALA A 182 7.40 15.49 9.73
C ALA A 182 7.96 15.49 11.16
N GLU A 183 7.63 14.48 11.97
CA GLU A 183 8.20 14.30 13.31
C GLU A 183 9.71 14.04 13.25
N ARG A 184 10.18 13.17 12.35
CA ARG A 184 11.62 12.87 12.18
C ARG A 184 12.43 14.11 11.80
N VAL A 185 11.88 14.99 10.95
CA VAL A 185 12.56 16.19 10.46
C VAL A 185 12.50 17.34 11.47
N SER A 186 11.34 17.55 12.10
CA SER A 186 11.12 18.67 13.03
C SER A 186 11.54 18.36 14.47
N GLY A 187 11.56 17.09 14.86
CA GLY A 187 11.71 16.64 16.25
C GLY A 187 10.44 16.82 17.10
N LEU A 188 9.31 17.22 16.50
CA LEU A 188 8.05 17.46 17.17
C LEU A 188 7.00 16.47 16.70
N THR A 189 6.29 15.84 17.64
CA THR A 189 5.03 15.16 17.34
C THR A 189 4.00 16.15 16.81
N ASP A 190 2.98 15.68 16.09
CA ASP A 190 1.86 16.51 15.62
C ASP A 190 1.22 17.28 16.79
N GLU A 191 1.03 16.63 17.94
CA GLU A 191 0.48 17.28 19.12
C GLU A 191 1.33 18.46 19.60
N GLN A 192 2.65 18.26 19.69
CA GLN A 192 3.58 19.30 20.12
C GLN A 192 3.59 20.45 19.12
N TRP A 193 3.66 20.13 17.82
CA TRP A 193 3.63 21.12 16.76
C TRP A 193 2.33 21.96 16.81
N PHE A 194 1.18 21.32 16.97
CA PHE A 194 -0.10 22.03 17.12
C PHE A 194 -0.14 22.88 18.39
N ALA A 195 0.36 22.39 19.52
CA ALA A 195 0.40 23.14 20.77
C ALA A 195 1.27 24.41 20.67
N GLU A 196 2.38 24.36 19.92
CA GLU A 196 3.22 25.52 19.65
C GLU A 196 2.57 26.50 18.66
N ALA A 197 1.87 25.99 17.65
CA ALA A 197 1.23 26.80 16.61
C ALA A 197 -0.09 27.46 17.07
N GLU A 198 -0.82 26.83 18.00
CA GLU A 198 -2.16 27.24 18.42
C GLU A 198 -2.26 28.72 18.84
N PRO A 199 -1.38 29.28 19.70
CA PRO A 199 -1.48 30.68 20.11
C PRO A 199 -1.32 31.65 18.94
N ALA A 200 -0.43 31.32 18.00
CA ALA A 200 -0.16 32.16 16.84
C ALA A 200 -1.34 32.17 15.85
N ILE A 201 -1.96 31.01 15.59
CA ILE A 201 -3.12 30.96 14.69
C ILE A 201 -4.36 31.57 15.35
N LYS A 202 -4.62 31.27 16.62
CA LYS A 202 -5.78 31.78 17.37
C LYS A 202 -5.82 33.30 17.42
N ALA A 203 -4.67 33.96 17.56
CA ALA A 203 -4.57 35.43 17.53
C ALA A 203 -4.98 36.08 16.20
N ARG A 204 -5.08 35.29 15.11
CA ARG A 204 -5.43 35.74 13.75
C ARG A 204 -6.82 35.30 13.30
N LEU A 205 -7.46 34.37 14.01
CA LEU A 205 -8.77 33.84 13.67
C LEU A 205 -9.86 34.78 14.21
N ASP A 206 -10.46 35.55 13.31
CA ASP A 206 -11.68 36.32 13.57
C ASP A 206 -12.86 35.36 13.88
N PRO A 207 -13.49 35.44 15.06
CA PRO A 207 -14.61 34.58 15.43
C PRO A 207 -15.86 34.70 14.56
N GLU A 208 -16.10 35.86 13.94
CA GLU A 208 -17.24 36.02 13.02
C GLU A 208 -16.97 35.31 11.69
N ARG A 209 -15.70 35.29 11.26
CA ARG A 209 -15.28 34.68 10.00
C ARG A 209 -14.96 33.19 10.09
N PHE A 210 -14.41 32.74 11.21
CA PHE A 210 -13.92 31.36 11.41
C PHE A 210 -14.53 30.64 12.64
N PRO A 211 -15.85 30.72 12.88
CA PRO A 211 -16.47 30.17 14.09
C PRO A 211 -16.29 28.65 14.21
N PHE A 212 -16.29 27.92 13.09
CA PHE A 212 -16.13 26.45 13.09
C PHE A 212 -14.70 26.00 13.40
N VAL A 213 -13.69 26.71 12.89
CA VAL A 213 -12.27 26.40 13.16
C VAL A 213 -11.96 26.63 14.64
N LEU A 214 -12.49 27.70 15.23
CA LEU A 214 -12.34 27.97 16.66
C LEU A 214 -13.04 26.90 17.52
N ARG A 215 -14.25 26.46 17.14
CA ARG A 215 -14.92 25.34 17.81
C ARG A 215 -14.14 24.04 17.70
N LEU A 216 -13.56 23.77 16.53
CA LEU A 216 -12.72 22.61 16.30
C LEU A 216 -11.47 22.65 17.20
N GLY A 217 -10.79 23.79 17.29
CA GLY A 217 -9.64 23.96 18.19
C GLY A 217 -9.99 23.67 19.65
N GLU A 218 -11.15 24.14 20.13
CA GLU A 218 -11.62 23.86 21.49
C GLU A 218 -11.94 22.37 21.71
N ALA A 219 -12.53 21.71 20.72
CA ALA A 219 -12.76 20.26 20.77
C ALA A 219 -11.43 19.49 20.82
N TRP A 220 -10.44 19.87 20.00
CA TRP A 220 -9.11 19.27 20.02
C TRP A 220 -8.38 19.45 21.36
N ARG A 221 -8.55 20.61 22.00
CA ARG A 221 -7.96 20.91 23.31
C ARG A 221 -8.49 20.00 24.43
N THR A 222 -9.73 19.55 24.30
CA THR A 222 -10.43 18.73 25.30
C THR A 222 -10.50 17.25 24.95
N ALA A 223 -10.06 16.87 23.74
CA ALA A 223 -10.04 15.49 23.27
C ALA A 223 -8.90 14.67 23.90
N ASP A 224 -9.07 13.34 23.89
CA ASP A 224 -7.96 12.42 24.12
C ASP A 224 -7.07 12.39 22.88
N LYS A 225 -6.03 13.23 22.91
CA LYS A 225 -5.14 13.42 21.77
C LYS A 225 -4.36 12.15 21.42
N ALA A 226 -4.13 11.24 22.37
CA ALA A 226 -3.47 9.97 22.07
C ALA A 226 -4.33 9.11 21.11
N VAL A 227 -5.66 9.19 21.24
CA VAL A 227 -6.60 8.50 20.34
C VAL A 227 -6.64 9.17 18.97
N PHE A 228 -6.80 10.50 18.94
CA PHE A 228 -6.92 11.22 17.67
C PHE A 228 -5.59 11.41 16.95
N ALA A 229 -4.44 11.23 17.59
CA ALA A 229 -3.13 11.23 16.95
C ALA A 229 -2.73 9.85 16.43
N ASP A 230 -3.36 8.76 16.88
CA ASP A 230 -3.07 7.40 16.41
C ASP A 230 -3.50 7.23 14.93
N PRO A 231 -2.55 7.00 14.00
CA PRO A 231 -2.87 6.80 12.60
C PRO A 231 -3.75 5.57 12.36
N MET A 232 -3.58 4.50 13.14
CA MET A 232 -4.39 3.29 13.03
C MET A 232 -5.84 3.57 13.45
N TRP A 233 -6.05 4.35 14.51
CA TRP A 233 -7.38 4.75 14.93
C TRP A 233 -8.08 5.59 13.85
N ARG A 234 -7.41 6.61 13.30
CA ARG A 234 -7.95 7.44 12.20
C ARG A 234 -8.30 6.61 10.98
N PHE A 235 -7.42 5.68 10.62
CA PHE A 235 -7.65 4.74 9.53
C PHE A 235 -8.90 3.88 9.77
N ARG A 236 -9.06 3.29 10.96
CA ARG A 236 -10.24 2.48 11.29
C ARG A 236 -11.53 3.29 11.31
N PHE A 237 -11.48 4.52 11.80
CA PHE A 237 -12.61 5.44 11.75
C PHE A 237 -13.05 5.70 10.30
N GLY A 238 -12.11 6.11 9.44
CA GLY A 238 -12.40 6.37 8.02
C GLY A 238 -12.83 5.11 7.27
N LEU A 239 -12.24 3.96 7.58
CA LEU A 239 -12.63 2.67 7.02
C LEU A 239 -14.08 2.34 7.36
N GLY A 240 -14.50 2.59 8.60
CA GLY A 240 -15.90 2.45 9.02
C GLY A 240 -16.84 3.29 8.15
N VAL A 241 -16.51 4.58 7.95
CA VAL A 241 -17.29 5.49 7.10
C VAL A 241 -17.39 4.99 5.66
N VAL A 242 -16.29 4.49 5.08
CA VAL A 242 -16.30 3.93 3.72
C VAL A 242 -17.15 2.66 3.64
N LEU A 243 -17.02 1.77 4.62
CA LEU A 243 -17.81 0.53 4.68
C LEU A 243 -19.30 0.82 4.87
N ASP A 244 -19.69 1.85 5.62
CA ASP A 244 -21.08 2.28 5.74
C ASP A 244 -21.65 2.76 4.40
N GLY A 245 -20.85 3.46 3.60
CA GLY A 245 -21.23 3.82 2.23
C GLY A 245 -21.41 2.61 1.31
N ILE A 246 -20.55 1.59 1.45
CA ILE A 246 -20.66 0.33 0.69
C ILE A 246 -21.90 -0.46 1.12
N GLU A 247 -22.22 -0.49 2.41
CA GLU A 247 -23.43 -1.13 2.93
C GLU A 247 -24.69 -0.48 2.36
N ALA A 248 -24.75 0.85 2.37
CA ALA A 248 -25.87 1.59 1.76
C ALA A 248 -26.01 1.29 0.26
N LEU A 249 -24.89 1.14 -0.47
CA LEU A 249 -24.89 0.74 -1.88
C LEU A 249 -25.45 -0.68 -2.07
N ILE A 250 -25.03 -1.64 -1.24
CA ILE A 250 -25.51 -3.02 -1.27
C ILE A 250 -27.01 -3.06 -0.97
N ASP A 251 -27.47 -2.36 0.06
CA ASP A 251 -28.88 -2.32 0.46
C ASP A 251 -29.77 -1.69 -0.62
N ALA A 252 -29.30 -0.61 -1.25
CA ALA A 252 -30.01 0.01 -2.38
C ALA A 252 -30.15 -0.95 -3.57
N ARG A 253 -29.13 -1.77 -3.86
CA ARG A 253 -29.20 -2.78 -4.93
C ARG A 253 -30.12 -3.93 -4.58
N ARG A 254 -30.11 -4.40 -3.33
CA ARG A 254 -31.04 -5.43 -2.84
C ARG A 254 -32.50 -4.98 -2.87
N ALA A 255 -32.78 -3.73 -2.53
CA ALA A 255 -34.14 -3.18 -2.59
C ALA A 255 -34.68 -3.03 -4.02
N ALA A 256 -33.78 -2.99 -5.02
CA ALA A 256 -34.13 -2.86 -6.43
C ALA A 256 -34.27 -4.21 -7.18
N ALA A 257 -33.88 -5.32 -6.54
CA ALA A 257 -33.93 -6.68 -7.08
C ALA A 257 -35.21 -7.41 -6.65
#